data_AF-A0A7R9H7J9-F1
#
_entry.id   AF-A0A7R9H7J9-F1
#
_cell.length_a   1.000
_cell.length_b   1.000
_cell.length_c   1.000
_cell.angle_alpha   90.00
_cell.angle_beta   90.00
_cell.angle_gamma   90.00
#
_symmetry.space_group_name_H-M   'P 1'
#
loop_
_entity.id
_entity.type
_entity.pdbx_description
1 polymer ?
#
loop_
_entity_poly.entity_id
_entity_poly.type
_entity_poly.pdbx_seq_one_letter_code
_entity_poly.pdbx_strand_id
1 'polypeptide(L)'
;MPSSPGYCPKCDKRFTTIYNLNAHIKLHRRPAEMACPVDDCKERFQTKRNMEIHMKTHDVQHAPYKCMYQDCGKYYYSANALNSHYRIHQHKEEELRCQWGTCNKLFDQPCRLRAHMRSHTGDKPYSCLFE
;
A
#
# COMPACT_ATOMS: atom_id res chain seq x y z
N MET A 1 17.62 8.78 -20.37
CA MET A 1 17.56 9.80 -19.29
C MET A 1 17.03 9.15 -18.02
N PRO A 2 17.67 9.35 -16.85
CA PRO A 2 17.27 8.68 -15.61
C PRO A 2 16.02 9.35 -15.06
N SER A 3 14.88 8.65 -15.09
CA SER A 3 13.69 9.06 -14.35
C SER A 3 13.93 8.76 -12.86
N SER A 4 14.61 9.69 -12.20
CA SER A 4 14.81 9.80 -10.76
C SER A 4 13.47 9.78 -9.99
N PRO A 5 13.47 9.35 -8.71
CA PRO A 5 12.26 8.97 -7.99
C PRO A 5 11.37 10.19 -7.76
N GLY A 6 10.11 10.08 -8.15
CA GLY A 6 9.14 11.15 -7.94
C GLY A 6 8.78 11.25 -6.46
N TYR A 7 9.41 12.15 -5.71
CA TYR A 7 8.95 12.54 -4.38
C TYR A 7 7.89 13.63 -4.49
N CYS A 8 6.95 13.65 -3.56
CA CYS A 8 5.96 14.70 -3.50
C CYS A 8 6.58 15.97 -2.88
N PRO A 9 6.59 17.12 -3.58
CA PRO A 9 7.21 18.35 -3.07
C PRO A 9 6.48 18.97 -1.87
N LYS A 10 5.34 18.41 -1.46
CA LYS A 10 4.52 18.90 -0.34
C LYS A 10 4.59 18.03 0.91
N CYS A 11 5.01 16.77 0.80
CA CYS A 11 5.02 15.84 1.95
C CYS A 11 6.11 14.77 1.87
N ASP A 12 7.05 14.90 0.93
CA ASP A 12 8.21 14.04 0.72
C ASP A 12 7.94 12.53 0.54
N LYS A 13 6.68 12.14 0.35
CA LYS A 13 6.31 10.77 0.00
C LYS A 13 6.93 10.36 -1.34
N ARG A 14 7.60 9.21 -1.38
CA ARG A 14 8.26 8.66 -2.58
C ARG A 14 7.33 7.76 -3.38
N PHE A 15 7.28 7.99 -4.69
CA PHE A 15 6.53 7.19 -5.64
C PHE A 15 7.45 6.51 -6.64
N THR A 16 7.08 5.29 -7.02
CA THR A 16 7.81 4.47 -7.99
C THR A 16 7.48 4.85 -9.44
N THR A 17 6.39 5.59 -9.67
CA THR A 17 5.96 6.04 -11.00
C THR A 17 5.49 7.49 -10.97
N ILE A 18 5.72 8.22 -12.08
CA ILE A 18 5.27 9.60 -12.22
C ILE A 18 3.74 9.72 -12.28
N TYR A 19 3.05 8.69 -12.81
CA TYR A 19 1.59 8.62 -12.79
C TYR A 19 1.05 8.60 -11.35
N ASN A 20 1.61 7.76 -10.49
CA ASN A 20 1.20 7.67 -9.08
C ASN A 20 1.55 8.95 -8.33
N LEU A 21 2.72 9.57 -8.62
CA LEU A 21 3.05 10.89 -8.09
C LEU A 21 2.02 11.94 -8.52
N ASN A 22 1.66 12.01 -9.80
CA ASN A 22 0.72 12.99 -10.32
C ASN A 22 -0.69 12.79 -9.76
N ALA A 23 -1.14 11.53 -9.62
CA ALA A 23 -2.38 11.20 -8.93
C ALA A 23 -2.33 11.63 -7.46
N HIS A 24 -1.22 11.39 -6.77
CA HIS A 24 -0.99 11.85 -5.40
C HIS A 24 -0.96 13.38 -5.27
N ILE A 25 -0.34 14.11 -6.20
CA ILE A 25 -0.29 15.58 -6.15
C ILE A 25 -1.69 16.18 -6.24
N LYS A 26 -2.61 15.56 -7.00
CA LYS A 26 -4.03 15.96 -7.02
C LYS A 26 -4.68 15.84 -5.64
N LEU A 27 -4.18 14.96 -4.77
CA LEU A 27 -4.64 14.82 -3.40
C LEU A 27 -4.30 16.03 -2.54
N HIS A 28 -3.29 16.81 -2.89
CA HIS A 28 -2.99 18.07 -2.19
C HIS A 28 -3.84 19.26 -2.67
N ARG A 29 -4.68 19.07 -3.69
CA ARG A 29 -5.66 20.09 -4.15
C ARG A 29 -7.02 19.92 -3.48
N ARG A 30 -7.33 18.72 -2.99
CA ARG A 30 -8.51 18.44 -2.18
C ARG A 30 -8.01 18.18 -0.76
N PRO A 31 -8.15 19.15 0.17
CA PRO A 31 -7.90 18.83 1.56
C PRO A 31 -8.73 17.59 1.90
N ALA A 32 -8.13 16.62 2.57
CA ALA A 32 -8.88 15.49 3.08
C ALA A 32 -9.77 16.03 4.20
N GLU A 33 -10.96 16.53 3.86
CA GLU A 33 -11.78 17.31 4.80
C GLU A 33 -12.46 16.42 5.84
N MET A 34 -12.71 15.15 5.51
CA MET A 34 -13.33 14.18 6.40
C MET A 34 -12.28 13.55 7.31
N ALA A 35 -12.14 14.10 8.52
CA ALA A 35 -11.38 13.48 9.58
C ALA A 35 -12.11 12.25 10.12
N CYS A 36 -11.35 11.24 10.54
CA CYS A 36 -11.91 10.18 11.36
C CYS A 36 -12.47 10.79 12.66
N PRO A 37 -13.71 10.47 13.06
CA PRO A 37 -14.31 10.98 14.30
C PRO A 37 -13.80 10.30 15.58
N VAL A 38 -12.83 9.39 15.50
CA VAL A 38 -12.24 8.70 16.66
C VAL A 38 -11.08 9.54 17.21
N ASP A 39 -11.11 9.89 18.50
CA ASP A 39 -10.22 10.89 19.13
C ASP A 39 -8.72 10.61 18.97
N ASP A 40 -8.30 9.33 18.92
CA ASP A 40 -6.90 8.94 18.73
C ASP A 40 -6.53 8.63 17.26
N CYS A 41 -7.47 8.82 16.31
CA CYS A 41 -7.25 8.57 14.90
C CYS A 41 -7.05 9.86 14.10
N LYS A 42 -5.82 10.06 13.59
CA LYS A 42 -5.45 11.26 12.81
C LYS A 42 -5.64 11.10 11.30
N GLU A 43 -6.24 9.99 10.87
CA GLU A 43 -6.46 9.71 9.45
C GLU A 43 -7.54 10.63 8.86
N ARG A 44 -7.30 11.08 7.63
CA ARG A 44 -8.20 11.98 6.89
C ARG A 44 -8.46 11.44 5.50
N PHE A 45 -9.70 11.57 5.05
CA PHE A 45 -10.16 10.98 3.80
C PHE A 45 -10.72 12.03 2.84
N GLN A 46 -10.58 11.74 1.55
CA GLN A 46 -11.10 12.60 0.48
C GLN A 46 -12.50 12.21 0.03
N THR A 47 -12.93 11.00 0.35
CA THR A 47 -14.25 10.50 0.00
C THR A 47 -14.89 9.88 1.24
N LYS A 48 -16.19 10.11 1.38
CA LYS A 48 -17.00 9.53 2.47
C LYS A 48 -16.87 8.02 2.50
N ARG A 49 -16.94 7.37 1.32
CA ARG A 49 -16.74 5.94 1.14
C ARG A 49 -15.43 5.43 1.75
N ASN A 50 -14.31 6.13 1.53
CA ASN A 50 -13.02 5.68 2.07
C ASN A 50 -12.95 5.85 3.59
N MET A 51 -13.54 6.94 4.13
CA MET A 51 -13.69 7.12 5.58
C MET A 51 -14.57 6.01 6.17
N GLU A 52 -15.72 5.71 5.60
CA GLU A 52 -16.63 4.63 6.05
C GLU A 52 -15.95 3.26 6.03
N ILE A 53 -15.14 2.97 5.02
CA ILE A 53 -14.33 1.74 4.97
C ILE A 53 -13.27 1.75 6.08
N HIS A 54 -12.59 2.89 6.29
CA HIS A 54 -11.62 3.04 7.37
C HIS A 54 -12.25 2.92 8.76
N MET A 55 -13.47 3.42 8.97
CA MET A 55 -14.17 3.31 10.25
C MET A 55 -14.31 1.87 10.70
N LYS A 56 -14.40 0.93 9.75
CA LYS A 56 -14.36 -0.49 10.07
C LYS A 56 -13.11 -0.84 10.86
N THR A 57 -11.94 -0.26 10.55
CA THR A 57 -10.67 -0.54 11.25
C THR A 57 -10.65 -0.23 12.75
N HIS A 58 -11.47 0.71 13.22
CA HIS A 58 -11.64 0.99 14.65
C HIS A 58 -12.48 -0.06 15.36
N ASP A 59 -13.22 -0.84 14.59
CA ASP A 59 -14.08 -1.89 15.09
C ASP A 59 -13.38 -3.26 15.06
N VAL A 60 -12.26 -3.34 15.79
CA VAL A 60 -11.43 -4.55 15.86
C VAL A 60 -12.23 -5.75 16.37
N GLN A 61 -13.29 -5.50 17.15
CA GLN A 61 -14.20 -6.54 17.66
C GLN A 61 -15.09 -7.16 16.58
N HIS A 62 -15.48 -6.43 15.53
CA HIS A 62 -16.40 -6.93 14.51
C HIS A 62 -15.74 -7.24 13.16
N ALA A 63 -14.41 -7.24 13.07
CA ALA A 63 -13.71 -7.76 11.91
C ALA A 63 -14.06 -9.25 11.73
N PRO A 64 -14.89 -9.64 10.74
CA PRO A 64 -15.49 -10.98 10.74
C PRO A 64 -14.49 -12.06 10.33
N TYR A 65 -13.32 -11.68 9.81
CA TYR A 65 -12.38 -12.59 9.20
C TYR A 65 -11.09 -12.64 10.02
N LYS A 66 -10.97 -13.67 10.87
CA LYS A 66 -9.77 -13.95 11.66
C LYS A 66 -8.75 -14.77 10.86
N CYS A 67 -7.48 -14.42 10.98
CA CYS A 67 -6.39 -15.29 10.52
C CYS A 67 -6.24 -16.48 11.49
N MET A 68 -6.35 -17.68 10.95
CA MET A 68 -6.27 -18.94 11.72
C MET A 68 -4.84 -19.49 11.81
N TYR A 69 -3.85 -18.76 11.30
CA TYR A 69 -2.44 -19.16 11.43
C TYR A 69 -1.97 -18.99 12.88
N GLN A 70 -1.24 -19.98 13.39
CA GLN A 70 -0.74 -20.00 14.77
C GLN A 70 0.09 -18.73 15.05
N ASP A 71 -0.13 -18.12 16.22
CA ASP A 71 0.53 -16.89 16.69
C ASP A 71 0.32 -15.62 15.84
N CYS A 72 -0.51 -15.63 14.79
CA CYS A 72 -0.77 -14.44 13.98
C CYS A 72 -1.75 -13.45 14.64
N GLY A 73 -2.90 -13.95 15.10
CA GLY A 73 -3.90 -13.15 15.82
C GLY A 73 -4.54 -11.98 15.06
N LYS A 74 -4.27 -11.82 13.75
CA LYS A 74 -4.77 -10.68 12.95
C LYS A 74 -6.21 -10.88 12.46
N TYR A 75 -6.93 -9.77 12.33
CA TYR A 75 -8.31 -9.71 11.86
C TYR A 75 -8.46 -8.80 10.64
N TYR A 76 -9.44 -9.10 9.80
CA TYR A 76 -9.70 -8.42 8.53
C TYR A 76 -11.19 -8.16 8.32
N TYR A 77 -11.50 -7.06 7.62
CA TYR A 77 -12.87 -6.63 7.33
C TYR A 77 -13.45 -7.18 6.03
N SER A 78 -12.66 -7.94 5.27
CA SER A 78 -13.11 -8.62 4.05
C SER A 78 -12.40 -9.94 3.86
N ALA A 79 -13.11 -10.93 3.32
CA ALA A 79 -12.54 -12.23 2.97
C ALA A 79 -11.36 -12.09 1.99
N ASN A 80 -11.45 -11.15 1.04
CA ASN A 80 -10.37 -10.91 0.08
C ASN A 80 -9.09 -10.38 0.74
N ALA A 81 -9.23 -9.52 1.76
CA ALA A 81 -8.09 -9.02 2.53
C ALA A 81 -7.46 -10.14 3.38
N LEU A 82 -8.27 -10.98 4.04
CA LEU A 82 -7.78 -12.16 4.76
C LEU A 82 -7.06 -13.14 3.82
N ASN A 83 -7.64 -13.44 2.65
CA ASN A 83 -7.05 -14.35 1.67
C ASN A 83 -5.73 -13.81 1.10
N SER A 84 -5.64 -12.49 0.88
CA SER A 84 -4.39 -11.86 0.47
C SER A 84 -3.35 -11.95 1.58
N HIS A 85 -3.75 -11.74 2.83
CA HIS A 85 -2.88 -11.89 3.98
C HIS A 85 -2.36 -13.32 4.16
N TYR A 86 -3.17 -14.37 3.97
CA TYR A 86 -2.71 -15.77 4.11
C TYR A 86 -1.46 -16.09 3.28
N ARG A 87 -1.24 -15.37 2.17
CA ARG A 87 -0.05 -15.53 1.33
C ARG A 87 1.25 -15.21 2.07
N ILE A 88 1.21 -14.32 3.07
CA ILE A 88 2.40 -14.02 3.88
C ILE A 88 2.78 -15.16 4.82
N HIS A 89 1.86 -16.10 5.07
CA HIS A 89 2.14 -17.28 5.88
C HIS A 89 2.64 -18.47 5.04
N GLN A 90 2.44 -18.40 3.72
CA GLN A 90 2.97 -19.39 2.76
C GLN A 90 4.41 -19.09 2.35
N HIS A 91 4.84 -17.84 2.53
CA HIS A 91 6.16 -17.36 2.17
C HIS A 91 6.89 -16.87 3.41
N LYS A 92 8.20 -17.11 3.50
CA LYS A 92 8.99 -16.52 4.57
C LYS A 92 9.09 -15.01 4.35
N GLU A 93 9.20 -14.25 5.44
CA GLU A 93 9.32 -12.79 5.37
C GLU A 93 10.51 -12.34 4.50
N GLU A 94 11.61 -13.09 4.53
CA GLU A 94 12.81 -12.89 3.70
C GLU A 94 12.56 -12.97 2.19
N GLU A 95 11.56 -13.75 1.77
CA GLU A 95 11.15 -13.91 0.36
C GLU A 95 10.25 -12.77 -0.10
N LEU A 96 9.61 -12.06 0.84
CA LEU A 96 8.69 -10.98 0.58
C LEU A 96 9.30 -9.60 0.85
N ARG A 97 10.49 -9.56 1.47
CA ARG A 97 11.25 -8.36 1.76
C ARG A 97 12.08 -7.94 0.55
N CYS A 98 12.13 -6.64 0.30
CA CYS A 98 13.08 -6.08 -0.66
C CYS A 98 14.51 -6.29 -0.18
N GLN A 99 15.34 -6.91 -1.01
CA GLN A 99 16.74 -7.18 -0.71
C GLN A 99 17.68 -6.07 -1.20
N TRP A 100 17.15 -4.95 -1.69
CA TRP A 100 17.96 -3.80 -2.10
C TRP A 100 18.50 -3.08 -0.87
N GLY A 101 19.83 -2.89 -0.77
CA GLY A 101 20.50 -2.60 0.50
C GLY A 101 19.97 -1.44 1.35
N THR A 102 19.36 -0.41 0.74
CA THR A 102 18.73 0.72 1.46
C THR A 102 17.20 0.67 1.52
N CYS A 103 16.57 -0.38 0.99
CA CYS A 103 15.13 -0.55 0.90
C CYS A 103 14.64 -1.63 1.86
N ASN A 104 13.84 -1.25 2.85
CA ASN A 104 13.28 -2.17 3.84
C ASN A 104 11.78 -2.49 3.61
N LYS A 105 11.30 -2.36 2.37
CA LYS A 105 9.88 -2.61 2.07
C LYS A 105 9.56 -4.10 2.12
N LEU A 106 8.48 -4.44 2.81
CA LEU A 106 7.88 -5.78 2.84
C LEU A 106 6.62 -5.79 1.96
N PHE A 107 6.42 -6.87 1.22
CA PHE A 107 5.26 -7.06 0.36
C PHE A 107 4.39 -8.22 0.84
N ASP A 108 3.13 -8.22 0.45
CA ASP A 108 2.18 -9.31 0.75
C ASP A 108 2.16 -10.39 -0.34
N GLN A 109 2.81 -10.13 -1.48
CA GLN A 109 2.80 -11.01 -2.66
C GLN A 109 4.13 -10.98 -3.42
N PRO A 110 4.64 -12.14 -3.90
CA PRO A 110 5.88 -12.21 -4.67
C PRO A 110 5.85 -11.38 -5.96
N CYS A 111 4.71 -11.33 -6.65
CA CYS A 111 4.56 -10.54 -7.88
C CYS A 111 4.70 -9.03 -7.62
N ARG A 112 4.27 -8.55 -6.44
CA ARG A 112 4.39 -7.14 -6.02
C ARG A 112 5.83 -6.81 -5.68
N LEU A 113 6.53 -7.69 -4.96
CA LEU A 113 7.98 -7.56 -4.73
C LEU A 113 8.73 -7.52 -6.06
N ARG A 114 8.48 -8.48 -6.97
CA ARG A 114 9.14 -8.53 -8.29
C ARG A 114 8.91 -7.25 -9.09
N ALA A 115 7.68 -6.75 -9.11
CA ALA A 115 7.37 -5.48 -9.77
C ALA A 115 8.09 -4.30 -9.10
N HIS A 116 8.20 -4.29 -7.77
CA HIS A 116 8.94 -3.26 -7.04
C HIS A 116 10.45 -3.31 -7.34
N MET A 117 11.06 -4.48 -7.49
CA MET A 117 12.49 -4.60 -7.82
C MET A 117 12.85 -3.88 -9.12
N ARG A 118 11.92 -3.82 -10.09
CA ARG A 118 12.10 -3.04 -11.33
C ARG A 118 12.28 -1.53 -11.09
N SER A 119 11.77 -1.01 -9.97
CA SER A 119 11.99 0.40 -9.59
C SER A 119 13.41 0.68 -9.11
N HIS A 120 14.17 -0.35 -8.73
CA HIS A 120 15.56 -0.22 -8.35
C HIS A 120 16.50 -0.42 -9.55
N THR A 121 16.20 -1.39 -10.41
CA THR A 121 17.02 -1.68 -11.60
C THR A 121 16.72 -0.77 -12.78
N GLY A 122 15.56 -0.09 -12.79
CA GLY A 122 15.10 0.70 -13.93
C GLY A 122 14.59 -0.15 -15.10
N ASP A 123 14.42 -1.46 -14.91
CA ASP A 123 13.93 -2.38 -15.94
C ASP A 123 12.52 -2.01 -16.41
N LYS A 124 12.37 -1.84 -17.74
CA LYS A 124 11.11 -1.50 -18.43
C LYS A 124 10.83 -2.56 -19.50
N PRO A 125 10.32 -3.73 -19.11
CA PRO A 125 10.13 -4.86 -20.01
C PRO A 125 8.96 -4.69 -20.99
N TYR A 126 8.19 -3.62 -20.84
CA TYR A 126 7.05 -3.30 -21.69
C TYR A 126 7.33 -1.99 -22.43
N SER A 127 7.32 -2.06 -23.75
CA SER A 127 7.35 -0.93 -24.66
C SER A 127 5.98 -0.77 -25.34
N CYS A 128 5.59 0.47 -25.63
CA CYS A 128 4.45 0.73 -26.49
C CYS A 128 4.86 0.45 -27.93
N LEU A 129 4.11 -0.41 -28.63
CA LEU A 129 4.35 -0.75 -30.04
C LEU A 129 3.58 0.14 -31.02
N PHE A 130 2.88 1.15 -30.51
CA PHE A 130 2.12 2.11 -31.30
C PHE A 130 2.75 3.50 -31.13
N GLU A 131 2.99 4.17 -32.26
CA GLU A 131 3.47 5.57 -32.35
C GLU A 131 2.33 6.58 -32.20
#